data_AF-A0A4S0MPU1-F1
#
_entry.id   AF-A0A4S0MPU1-F1
#
_cell.length_a   1.000
_cell.length_b   1.000
_cell.length_c   1.000
_cell.angle_alpha   90.00
_cell.angle_beta   90.00
_cell.angle_gamma   90.00
#
_symmetry.space_group_name_H-M   'P 1'
#
loop_
_entity.id
_entity.type
_entity.pdbx_description
1 polymer ?
#
loop_
_entity_poly.entity_id
_entity_poly.type
_entity_poly.pdbx_seq_one_letter_code
_entity_poly.pdbx_strand_id
1 'polypeptide(L)' 'AGLGAVIYLGVVPSLIAYAAWATALSRLPAARASNFLYLVSPTSALIGFFWLGEVPTLLGILGGALALGGVIVVNLKR' A
#
# COMPACT_ATOMS: atom_id res chain seq x y z
N ALA A 1 19.85 20.17 6.58
CA ALA A 1 19.22 18.86 6.81
C ALA A 1 17.94 18.60 5.97
N GLY A 2 17.37 19.58 5.24
CA GLY A 2 16.07 19.39 4.54
C GLY A 2 16.13 18.89 3.09
N LEU A 3 17.21 19.13 2.35
CA LEU A 3 17.28 18.81 0.90
C LEU A 3 17.09 17.32 0.60
N GLY A 4 17.65 16.43 1.43
CA GLY A 4 17.48 14.98 1.24
C GLY A 4 16.03 14.52 1.37
N ALA A 5 15.28 15.07 2.35
CA ALA A 5 13.86 14.76 2.53
C ALA A 5 13.02 15.30 1.36
N VAL A 6 13.33 16.50 0.86
CA VAL A 6 12.65 17.08 -0.31
C VAL A 6 12.88 16.25 -1.56
N ILE A 7 14.12 15.82 -1.81
CA ILE A 7 14.45 14.94 -2.95
C ILE A 7 13.73 13.60 -2.80
N TYR A 8 13.77 13.00 -1.62
CA TYR A 8 13.10 11.73 -1.36
C TYR A 8 11.58 11.82 -1.62
N LEU A 9 10.91 12.82 -1.07
CA LEU A 9 9.47 13.03 -1.26
C LEU A 9 9.12 13.41 -2.71
N GLY A 10 9.97 14.17 -3.38
CA GLY A 10 9.78 14.53 -4.79
C GLY A 10 9.93 13.33 -5.72
N VAL A 11 10.88 12.44 -5.47
CA VAL A 11 11.14 11.31 -6.37
C VAL A 11 10.24 10.11 -6.04
N VAL A 12 10.18 9.67 -4.79
CA VAL A 12 9.58 8.38 -4.46
C VAL A 12 8.05 8.43 -4.46
N PRO A 13 7.36 9.14 -3.55
CA PRO A 13 5.91 9.17 -3.56
C PRO A 13 5.34 10.08 -4.65
N SER A 14 6.08 11.09 -5.14
CA SER A 14 5.51 12.01 -6.14
C SER A 14 5.77 11.54 -7.56
N LEU A 15 7.01 11.27 -7.97
CA LEU A 15 7.28 10.84 -9.35
C LEU A 15 6.92 9.36 -9.55
N ILE A 16 7.51 8.46 -8.76
CA ILE A 16 7.41 7.01 -8.99
C ILE A 16 5.99 6.51 -8.70
N ALA A 17 5.39 6.88 -7.56
CA ALA A 17 4.07 6.37 -7.21
C ALA A 17 2.97 6.87 -8.15
N TYR A 18 2.99 8.14 -8.57
CA TYR A 18 2.03 8.63 -9.56
C TYR A 18 2.23 8.02 -10.94
N ALA A 19 3.47 7.80 -11.39
CA ALA A 19 3.73 7.11 -12.65
C ALA A 19 3.20 5.66 -12.61
N ALA A 20 3.41 4.95 -11.50
CA ALA A 20 2.85 3.63 -11.27
C ALA A 20 1.31 3.65 -11.27
N TRP A 21 0.70 4.67 -10.66
CA TRP A 21 -0.75 4.81 -10.65
C TRP A 21 -1.33 5.11 -12.03
N ALA A 22 -0.71 6.01 -12.79
CA ALA A 22 -1.11 6.35 -14.15
C ALA A 22 -1.00 5.14 -15.09
N THR A 23 0.07 4.34 -14.94
CA THR A 23 0.24 3.10 -15.72
C THR A 23 -0.72 1.99 -15.27
N ALA A 24 -1.11 1.94 -13.99
CA ALA A 24 -2.16 1.03 -13.53
C ALA A 24 -3.52 1.42 -14.13
N LEU A 25 -3.87 2.70 -14.12
CA LEU A 25 -5.12 3.21 -14.71
C LEU A 25 -5.20 3.01 -16.22
N SER A 26 -4.07 3.00 -16.93
CA SER A 26 -4.08 2.73 -18.38
C SER A 26 -4.33 1.26 -18.71
N ARG A 27 -4.14 0.33 -17.75
CA ARG A 27 -4.31 -1.12 -17.94
C ARG A 27 -5.49 -1.73 -17.19
N LEU A 28 -6.00 -1.05 -16.16
CA LEU A 28 -7.07 -1.54 -15.28
C LEU A 28 -8.17 -0.49 -15.14
N PRO A 29 -9.46 -0.90 -15.03
CA PRO A 29 -10.53 0.02 -14.65
C PRO A 29 -10.23 0.67 -13.30
N ALA A 30 -10.50 1.98 -13.18
CA ALA A 30 -10.20 2.75 -11.97
C ALA A 30 -10.72 2.09 -10.68
N ALA A 31 -11.92 1.48 -10.73
CA ALA A 31 -12.48 0.74 -9.60
C ALA A 31 -11.60 -0.44 -9.13
N ARG A 32 -10.98 -1.19 -10.06
CA ARG A 32 -10.06 -2.29 -9.68
C ARG A 32 -8.72 -1.76 -9.23
N ALA A 33 -8.19 -0.73 -9.87
CA ALA A 33 -6.95 -0.10 -9.46
C ALA A 33 -7.05 0.41 -8.01
N SER A 34 -8.17 1.08 -7.66
CA SER A 34 -8.40 1.61 -6.32
C SER A 34 -8.50 0.52 -5.25
N ASN A 35 -8.97 -0.68 -5.58
CA ASN A 35 -8.96 -1.78 -4.61
C ASN A 35 -7.56 -2.19 -4.18
N PHE A 36 -6.54 -2.07 -5.05
CA PHE A 36 -5.17 -2.38 -4.66
C PHE A 36 -4.64 -1.41 -3.60
N LEU A 37 -5.22 -0.21 -3.47
CA LEU A 37 -4.85 0.71 -2.40
C LEU A 37 -5.26 0.19 -1.01
N TYR A 38 -6.26 -0.69 -0.91
CA TYR A 38 -6.59 -1.35 0.36
C TYR A 38 -5.48 -2.30 0.85
N LEU A 39 -4.58 -2.75 -0.04
CA LEU A 39 -3.39 -3.51 0.36
C LEU A 39 -2.31 -2.64 1.02
N VAL A 40 -2.39 -1.30 0.93
CA VAL A 40 -1.38 -0.41 1.52
C VAL A 40 -1.28 -0.60 3.03
N SER A 41 -2.41 -0.72 3.74
CA SER A 41 -2.44 -0.95 5.19
C SER A 41 -1.71 -2.24 5.62
N PRO A 42 -2.06 -3.43 5.12
CA PRO A 42 -1.38 -4.66 5.50
C PRO A 42 0.07 -4.70 5.02
N THR A 43 0.38 -4.13 3.84
CA THR A 43 1.76 -4.06 3.35
C THR A 43 2.62 -3.14 4.22
N SER A 44 2.07 -2.00 4.66
CA SER A 44 2.73 -1.08 5.59
C SER A 44 3.01 -1.78 6.93
N ALA A 45 2.05 -2.53 7.46
CA ALA A 45 2.23 -3.31 8.69
C ALA A 45 3.32 -4.39 8.54
N LEU A 46 3.40 -5.08 7.40
CA LEU A 46 4.46 -6.03 7.10
C LEU A 46 5.84 -5.35 7.00
N ILE A 47 5.91 -4.19 6.34
CA ILE A 47 7.16 -3.41 6.26
C ILE A 47 7.59 -2.96 7.65
N GLY A 48 6.67 -2.48 8.50
CA GLY A 48 6.94 -2.13 9.89
C GLY A 48 7.46 -3.32 10.70
N PHE A 49 6.83 -4.49 10.57
CA PHE A 49 7.28 -5.73 11.21
C PHE A 49 8.71 -6.11 10.79
N PHE A 50 8.99 -6.16 9.48
CA PHE A 50 10.28 -6.61 8.96
C PHE A 50 11.40 -5.57 9.15
N TRP A 51 11.08 -4.29 9.01
CA TRP A 51 12.08 -3.22 8.99
C TRP A 51 12.32 -2.60 10.37
N LEU A 52 11.26 -2.41 11.17
CA LEU A 52 11.36 -1.84 12.52
C LEU A 52 11.39 -2.91 13.62
N GLY A 53 11.05 -4.17 13.32
CA GLY A 53 10.97 -5.23 14.32
C GLY A 53 9.79 -5.10 15.29
N GLU A 54 8.78 -4.30 14.92
CA GLU A 54 7.60 -4.08 15.74
C GLU A 54 6.80 -5.39 15.87
N VAL A 55 6.75 -5.97 17.07
CA VAL A 55 5.97 -7.18 17.33
C VAL A 55 4.48 -6.84 17.12
N PRO A 56 3.80 -7.44 16.11
CA PRO A 56 2.43 -7.09 15.81
C PRO A 56 1.58 -7.53 17.00
N THR A 57 0.92 -6.58 17.64
CA THR A 57 -0.06 -6.89 18.70
C THR A 57 -1.21 -7.69 18.09
N LEU A 58 -1.93 -8.45 18.93
CA LEU A 58 -3.07 -9.27 18.47
C LEU A 58 -4.09 -8.44 17.67
N LEU A 59 -4.28 -7.17 18.04
CA LEU A 59 -5.10 -6.19 17.31
C LEU A 59 -4.52 -5.81 15.94
N GLY A 60 -3.20 -5.66 15.82
CA GLY A 60 -2.52 -5.39 14.56
C GLY A 60 -2.64 -6.55 13.57
N ILE A 61 -2.55 -7.79 14.06
CA ILE A 61 -2.78 -8.99 13.26
C ILE A 61 -4.22 -9.05 12.76
N LEU A 62 -5.19 -8.79 13.65
CA LEU A 62 -6.61 -8.73 13.28
C LEU A 62 -6.91 -7.64 12.25
N GLY A 63 -6.34 -6.44 12.44
CA GLY A 63 -6.48 -5.34 11.48
C GLY A 63 -5.88 -5.67 10.11
N GLY A 64 -4.69 -6.28 10.08
CA GLY A 64 -4.06 -6.75 8.85
C GLY A 64 -4.88 -7.84 8.15
N ALA A 65 -5.41 -8.81 8.90
CA ALA A 65 -6.28 -9.87 8.38
C ALA A 65 -7.59 -9.33 7.81
N LEU A 66 -8.21 -8.33 8.46
CA LEU A 66 -9.43 -7.66 7.97
C LEU A 66 -9.15 -6.91 6.66
N ALA A 67 -8.03 -6.18 6.58
CA ALA A 67 -7.66 -5.46 5.37
C ALA A 67 -7.33 -6.41 4.19
N LEU A 68 -6.58 -7.48 4.43
CA LEU A 68 -6.32 -8.53 3.44
C LEU A 68 -7.61 -9.23 3.01
N GLY A 69 -8.50 -9.55 3.96
CA GLY A 69 -9.80 -10.16 3.68
C GLY A 69 -10.67 -9.27 2.78
N GLY A 70 -10.72 -7.96 3.03
CA GLY A 70 -11.40 -7.00 2.17
C GLY A 70 -10.86 -7.01 0.74
N VAL A 71 -9.54 -7.02 0.57
CA VAL A 71 -8.93 -7.09 -0.77
C VAL A 71 -9.28 -8.39 -1.47
N ILE A 72 -9.16 -9.53 -0.78
CA ILE A 72 -9.49 -10.85 -1.32
C ILE A 72 -10.95 -10.86 -1.78
N VAL A 73 -11.91 -10.47 -0.93
CA VAL A 73 -13.34 -10.48 -1.28
C VAL A 73 -13.64 -9.68 -2.55
N VAL A 74 -13.03 -8.49 -2.70
CA VAL A 74 -13.31 -7.65 -3.86
C VAL A 74 -12.53 -8.09 -5.11
N ASN A 75 -11.40 -8.79 -4.97
CA ASN A 75 -10.62 -9.30 -6.10
C ASN A 75 -11.06 -10.70 -6.57
N LEU A 76 -11.55 -11.56 -5.66
CA LEU A 76 -11.91 -12.96 -5.94
C LEU A 76 -13.23 -13.11 -6.72
N LYS A 77 -14.09 -12.09 -6.72
CA LYS A 77 -15.42 -12.15 -7.36
C LYS A 77 -15.43 -11.66 -8.82
N ARG A 78 -14.41 -12.02 -9.60
CA ARG A 78 -14.44 -11.86 -11.06
C ARG A 78 -13.73 -12.96 -11.81
#